data_AF-A0A6A4WZZ5-F1
#
_entry.id   AF-A0A6A4WZZ5-F1
#
_cell.length_a   1.000
_cell.length_b   1.000
_cell.length_c   1.000
_cell.angle_alpha   90.00
_cell.angle_beta   90.00
_cell.angle_gamma   90.00
#
_symmetry.space_group_name_H-M   'P 1'
#
loop_
_entity.id
_entity.type
_entity.pdbx_description
1 polymer ?
#
loop_
_entity_poly.entity_id
_entity_poly.type
_entity_poly.pdbx_seq_one_letter_code
_entity_poly.pdbx_strand_id
1 'polypeptide(L)'
;MTSRMYALSFGVDGHVCLLRTICDVAEQPFQDDGVLGDVINTVMAASYRWQDDKMYEYVEAEYYGRYYGNCQEAYDCPVSMSRITDVMTDVVG
;
A
#
# COMPACT_ATOMS: atom_id res chain seq x y z
N MET A 1 23.23 19.30 11.33
CA MET A 1 22.99 18.75 12.68
C MET A 1 21.49 18.79 12.93
N THR A 2 20.91 17.59 13.10
CA THR A 2 19.65 17.25 13.78
C THR A 2 18.36 17.99 13.39
N SER A 3 17.56 17.31 12.55
CA SER A 3 16.19 16.92 12.93
C SER A 3 15.78 15.65 12.19
N ARG A 4 16.41 14.52 12.54
CA ARG A 4 15.69 13.24 12.57
C ARG A 4 14.84 13.31 13.83
N MET A 5 13.50 13.32 13.72
CA MET A 5 12.59 12.60 14.62
C MET A 5 11.10 12.96 14.46
N TYR A 6 10.32 11.90 14.18
CA TYR A 6 8.92 11.66 14.56
C TYR A 6 7.81 12.52 13.95
N ALA A 7 7.45 12.23 12.69
CA ALA A 7 6.07 12.45 12.22
C ALA A 7 5.17 11.24 12.58
N LEU A 8 5.19 10.80 13.84
CA LEU A 8 4.43 9.62 14.32
C LEU A 8 3.20 9.99 15.16
N SER A 9 2.73 11.25 15.13
CA SER A 9 1.58 11.64 15.97
C SER A 9 0.69 12.75 15.40
N PHE A 10 0.50 12.82 14.08
CA PHE A 10 -0.65 13.52 13.51
C PHE A 10 -1.59 12.47 12.94
N GLY A 11 -2.88 12.55 13.29
CA GLY A 11 -3.90 11.57 12.91
C GLY A 11 -3.99 11.45 11.39
N VAL A 12 -3.28 10.47 10.85
CA VAL A 12 -3.43 10.06 9.45
C VAL A 12 -4.72 9.28 9.32
N ASP A 13 -5.44 9.52 8.24
CA ASP A 13 -6.56 8.67 7.89
C ASP A 13 -6.02 7.30 7.43
N GLY A 14 -5.99 6.35 8.37
CA GLY A 14 -5.49 5.01 8.11
C GLY A 14 -6.29 4.28 7.04
N HIS A 15 -7.54 4.68 6.81
CA HIS A 15 -8.38 4.13 5.75
C HIS A 15 -7.88 4.58 4.37
N VAL A 16 -7.71 5.89 4.16
CA VAL A 16 -7.16 6.43 2.90
C VAL A 16 -5.75 5.89 2.63
N CYS A 17 -4.93 5.76 3.68
CA CYS A 17 -3.60 5.18 3.55
C CYS A 17 -3.61 3.70 3.18
N LEU A 18 -4.58 2.93 3.67
CA LEU A 18 -4.76 1.54 3.27
C LEU A 18 -5.21 1.44 1.80
N LEU A 19 -6.13 2.31 1.36
CA LEU A 19 -6.53 2.39 -0.05
C LEU A 19 -5.35 2.74 -0.95
N ARG A 20 -4.53 3.74 -0.57
CA ARG A 20 -3.29 4.09 -1.26
C ARG A 20 -2.35 2.89 -1.35
N THR A 21 -2.19 2.15 -0.25
CA THR A 21 -1.29 0.99 -0.18
C THR A 21 -1.74 -0.13 -1.13
N ILE A 22 -3.04 -0.43 -1.16
CA ILE A 22 -3.60 -1.44 -2.09
C ILE A 22 -3.39 -1.01 -3.54
N CYS A 23 -3.61 0.27 -3.83
CA CYS A 23 -3.35 0.84 -5.14
C CYS A 23 -1.86 0.73 -5.53
N ASP A 24 -0.95 1.14 -4.64
CA ASP A 24 0.51 1.09 -4.86
C ASP A 24 0.96 -0.37 -5.16
N VAL A 25 0.49 -1.36 -4.39
CA VAL A 25 0.80 -2.79 -4.59
C VAL A 25 0.22 -3.31 -5.90
N ALA A 26 -0.96 -2.85 -6.28
CA ALA A 26 -1.61 -3.26 -7.52
C ALA A 26 -0.96 -2.62 -8.77
N GLU A 27 -0.43 -1.40 -8.64
CA GLU A 27 0.35 -0.70 -9.66
C GLU A 27 1.75 -1.32 -9.83
N GLN A 28 2.43 -1.61 -8.72
CA GLN A 28 3.78 -2.18 -8.70
C GLN A 28 3.85 -3.38 -7.73
N PRO A 29 3.44 -4.58 -8.18
CA PRO A 29 3.51 -5.78 -7.36
C PRO A 29 4.95 -6.18 -7.03
N PHE A 30 5.15 -6.77 -5.86
CA PHE A 30 6.43 -7.31 -5.42
C PHE A 30 6.79 -8.55 -6.25
N GLN A 31 7.86 -8.50 -7.05
CA GLN A 31 8.24 -9.60 -7.94
C GLN A 31 9.51 -10.34 -7.50
N ASP A 32 10.44 -9.65 -6.83
CA ASP A 32 11.76 -10.19 -6.47
C ASP A 32 11.98 -10.28 -4.95
N ASP A 33 10.91 -10.12 -4.16
CA ASP A 33 10.95 -10.06 -2.69
C ASP A 33 10.66 -11.42 -2.02
N GLY A 34 10.70 -12.50 -2.82
CA GLY A 34 10.45 -13.86 -2.38
C GLY A 34 9.08 -14.06 -1.73
N VAL A 35 9.01 -15.01 -0.78
CA VAL A 35 7.75 -15.39 -0.12
C VAL A 35 7.08 -14.21 0.59
N LEU A 36 7.87 -13.27 1.12
CA LEU A 36 7.30 -12.10 1.78
C LEU A 36 6.60 -11.18 0.78
N GLY A 37 7.19 -10.98 -0.40
CA GLY A 37 6.53 -10.27 -1.51
C GLY A 37 5.23 -10.94 -1.92
N ASP A 38 5.23 -12.26 -2.07
CA ASP A 38 4.03 -13.02 -2.41
C ASP A 38 2.92 -12.87 -1.35
N VAL A 39 3.28 -12.90 -0.06
CA VAL A 39 2.34 -12.68 1.04
C VAL A 39 1.74 -11.27 0.96
N ILE A 40 2.56 -10.25 0.74
CA ILE A 40 2.08 -8.86 0.65
C ILE A 40 1.14 -8.68 -0.56
N ASN A 41 1.55 -9.14 -1.73
CA ASN A 41 0.72 -9.12 -2.95
C ASN A 41 -0.64 -9.79 -2.69
N THR A 42 -0.64 -10.94 -2.01
CA THR A 42 -1.84 -11.73 -1.74
C THR A 42 -2.75 -11.05 -0.72
N VAL A 43 -2.20 -10.56 0.38
CA VAL A 43 -2.99 -9.92 1.46
C VAL A 43 -3.60 -8.60 0.99
N MET A 44 -2.92 -7.89 0.09
CA MET A 44 -3.39 -6.60 -0.44
C MET A 44 -4.34 -6.73 -1.64
N ALA A 45 -4.46 -7.91 -2.25
CA ALA A 45 -5.40 -8.16 -3.35
C ALA A 45 -6.85 -8.29 -2.83
N ALA A 46 -7.50 -7.14 -2.64
CA ALA A 46 -8.88 -7.02 -2.16
C ALA A 46 -9.92 -7.79 -3.00
N SER A 47 -9.67 -7.97 -4.30
CA SER A 47 -10.52 -8.65 -5.27
C SER A 47 -10.78 -10.12 -4.92
N TYR A 48 -9.95 -10.76 -4.10
CA TYR A 48 -10.21 -12.10 -3.58
C TYR A 48 -11.47 -12.19 -2.70
N ARG A 49 -11.98 -11.06 -2.17
CA ARG A 49 -13.14 -11.00 -1.27
C ARG A 49 -14.38 -10.32 -1.88
N TRP A 50 -14.60 -10.54 -3.17
CA TRP A 50 -15.66 -9.97 -4.02
C TRP A 50 -17.13 -10.08 -3.56
N GLN A 51 -17.44 -10.74 -2.44
CA GLN A 51 -18.81 -10.96 -1.95
C GLN A 51 -19.16 -10.17 -0.67
N ASP A 52 -18.26 -9.31 -0.19
CA ASP A 52 -18.53 -8.43 0.95
C ASP A 52 -18.77 -7.00 0.43
N ASP A 53 -20.00 -6.50 0.56
CA ASP A 53 -20.39 -5.15 0.11
C ASP A 53 -19.52 -4.04 0.75
N LYS A 54 -18.87 -4.33 1.88
CA LYS A 54 -17.94 -3.39 2.55
C LYS A 54 -16.57 -3.31 1.90
N MET A 55 -16.29 -4.13 0.89
CA MET A 55 -14.99 -4.19 0.22
C MET A 55 -14.91 -3.35 -1.06
N TYR A 56 -16.00 -2.72 -1.48
CA TYR A 56 -16.08 -2.03 -2.77
C TYR A 56 -14.93 -1.04 -3.01
N GLU A 57 -14.68 -0.14 -2.05
CA GLU A 57 -13.62 0.88 -2.12
C GLU A 57 -12.21 0.28 -2.18
N TYR A 58 -11.99 -0.88 -1.54
CA TYR A 58 -10.70 -1.57 -1.57
C TYR A 58 -10.47 -2.25 -2.92
N VAL A 59 -11.52 -2.86 -3.49
CA VAL A 59 -11.48 -3.44 -4.84
C VAL A 59 -11.31 -2.36 -5.90
N GLU A 60 -11.94 -1.20 -5.72
CA GLU A 60 -11.76 -0.03 -6.59
C GLU A 60 -10.32 0.48 -6.54
N ALA A 61 -9.71 0.55 -5.36
CA ALA A 61 -8.30 0.93 -5.22
C ALA A 61 -7.34 -0.04 -5.92
N GLU A 62 -7.56 -1.35 -5.79
CA GLU A 62 -6.78 -2.36 -6.51
C GLU A 62 -6.95 -2.23 -8.03
N TYR A 63 -8.20 -2.06 -8.50
CA TYR A 63 -8.48 -1.84 -9.90
C TYR A 63 -7.78 -0.56 -10.40
N TYR A 64 -7.83 0.52 -9.62
CA TYR A 64 -7.21 1.77 -9.99
C TYR A 64 -5.68 1.64 -10.16
N GLY A 65 -5.02 0.97 -9.23
CA GLY A 65 -3.58 0.68 -9.33
C GLY A 65 -3.23 -0.14 -10.57
N ARG A 66 -4.01 -1.19 -10.88
CA ARG A 66 -3.77 -2.05 -12.06
C ARG A 66 -3.88 -1.33 -13.40
N TYR A 67 -4.81 -0.39 -13.54
CA TYR A 67 -5.18 0.17 -14.84
C TYR A 67 -4.77 1.62 -15.05
N TYR A 68 -4.68 2.42 -13.97
CA TYR A 68 -4.37 3.85 -14.05
C TYR A 68 -3.04 4.19 -13.37
N GLY A 69 -2.74 3.56 -12.23
CA GLY A 69 -1.57 3.89 -11.42
C GLY A 69 -1.60 5.33 -10.89
N ASN A 70 -0.43 5.90 -10.59
CA ASN A 70 -0.29 7.24 -10.01
C ASN A 70 -1.11 7.40 -8.71
N CYS A 71 -1.04 6.38 -7.85
CA CYS A 71 -1.83 6.28 -6.62
C CYS A 71 -1.60 7.42 -5.62
N GLN A 72 -0.46 8.12 -5.71
CA GLN A 72 -0.18 9.31 -4.91
C GLN A 72 -1.15 10.46 -5.17
N GLU A 73 -1.56 10.65 -6.42
CA GLU A 73 -2.51 11.71 -6.78
C GLU A 73 -3.95 11.31 -6.49
N ALA A 74 -4.25 10.01 -6.58
CA ALA A 74 -5.59 9.48 -6.34
C ALA A 74 -5.95 9.40 -4.85
N TYR A 75 -4.97 9.17 -3.97
CA TYR A 75 -5.17 9.00 -2.53
C TYR A 75 -4.30 9.95 -1.71
N ASP A 76 -4.93 10.92 -1.06
CA ASP A 76 -4.26 11.91 -0.18
C ASP A 76 -3.85 11.29 1.15
N CYS A 77 -2.79 10.48 1.11
CA CYS A 77 -2.13 9.91 2.27
C CYS A 77 -0.64 10.25 2.24
N PRO A 78 -0.02 10.78 3.31
CA PRO A 78 1.40 11.12 3.34
C PRO A 78 2.32 9.89 3.48
N VAL A 79 1.75 8.71 3.68
CA VAL A 79 2.45 7.42 3.76
C VAL A 79 2.35 6.72 2.42
N SER A 80 3.49 6.35 1.84
CA SER A 80 3.59 5.57 0.61
C SER A 80 4.03 4.14 0.91
N MET A 81 3.65 3.19 0.06
CA MET A 81 4.11 1.80 0.16
C MET A 81 5.64 1.68 0.05
N SER A 82 6.31 2.65 -0.58
CA SER A 82 7.78 2.70 -0.64
C SER A 82 8.45 2.71 0.76
N ARG A 83 7.73 3.15 1.81
CA ARG A 83 8.24 3.05 3.18
C ARG A 83 8.22 1.61 3.72
N ILE A 84 7.37 0.74 3.16
CA ILE A 84 7.30 -0.67 3.53
C ILE A 84 8.42 -1.45 2.82
N THR A 85 8.73 -1.14 1.56
CA THR A 85 9.91 -1.70 0.88
C THR A 85 11.20 -1.34 1.61
N ASP A 86 11.31 -0.13 2.17
CA ASP A 86 12.46 0.27 3.00
C ASP A 86 12.64 -0.64 4.23
N VAL A 87 11.53 -1.03 4.87
CA VAL A 87 11.53 -2.01 5.98
C VAL A 87 11.95 -3.40 5.49
N MET A 88 11.53 -3.81 4.28
CA MET A 88 11.91 -5.12 3.72
C MET A 88 13.41 -5.17 3.41
N THR A 89 14.00 -4.09 2.87
CA THR A 89 15.46 -4.02 2.69
C THR A 89 16.23 -4.06 4.01
N ASP A 90 15.68 -3.50 5.09
CA ASP A 90 16.30 -3.56 6.42
C ASP A 90 16.26 -4.98 7.04
N VAL A 91 15.30 -5.83 6.65
CA VAL A 91 15.20 -7.24 7.12
C VAL A 91 16.14 -8.18 6.37
N VAL A 92 16.50 -7.84 5.13
CA VAL A 92 17.45 -8.60 4.29
C VAL A 92 18.89 -8.05 4.41
N GLY A 93 19.10 -7.03 5.25
CA GLY A 93 20.41 -6.44 5.61
C GLY A 93 21.21 -7.27 6.61
#